data_AF-A0A087TD46-F1
#
_entry.id   AF-A0A087TD46-F1
#
_cell.length_a   1.000
_cell.length_b   1.000
_cell.length_c   1.000
_cell.angle_alpha   90.00
_cell.angle_beta   90.00
_cell.angle_gamma   90.00
#
_symmetry.space_group_name_H-M   'P 1'
#
loop_
_entity.id
_entity.type
_entity.pdbx_description
1 polymer ?
#
loop_
_entity_poly.entity_id
_entity_poly.type
_entity_poly.pdbx_seq_one_letter_code
_entity_poly.pdbx_strand_id
1 'polypeptide(L)'
;MNNNVEDNNDTWSTNDKSIILEPFEGSSGIIFMPSSSESVMDIVNLFIGSDLIEHFVRESYRHHYQIVEKYRITSKTKKWKDITVTEMKKFLDLIILMVQVKKDILYDYWSTDPSIETPFFSKVMSRNTFLQIMQS
;
A
#
# COMPACT_ATOMS: atom_id res chain seq x y z
N MET A 1 54.88 6.35 22.80
CA MET A 1 53.80 6.75 23.73
C MET A 1 52.90 7.67 22.94
N ASN A 2 51.63 7.42 22.64
CA ASN A 2 50.58 6.58 23.23
C ASN A 2 49.73 6.00 22.08
N ASN A 3 49.41 4.71 22.10
CA ASN A 3 48.32 4.15 21.29
C ASN A 3 47.19 3.78 22.26
N ASN A 4 46.21 4.67 22.38
CA ASN A 4 44.93 4.36 23.01
C ASN A 4 44.17 3.44 22.05
N VAL A 5 44.09 2.15 22.40
CA VAL A 5 43.13 1.24 21.78
C VAL A 5 41.89 1.29 22.66
N GLU A 6 40.84 1.93 22.16
CA GLU A 6 39.50 1.85 22.73
C GLU A 6 39.06 0.39 22.70
N ASP A 7 38.84 -0.17 23.89
CA ASP A 7 38.39 -1.53 24.11
C ASP A 7 36.92 -1.63 23.70
N ASN A 8 36.70 -2.01 22.44
CA ASN A 8 35.38 -2.12 21.85
C ASN A 8 34.75 -3.44 22.29
N ASN A 9 34.11 -3.41 23.46
CA ASN A 9 33.55 -4.59 24.13
C ASN A 9 32.18 -5.01 23.55
N ASP A 10 32.07 -5.11 22.23
CA ASP A 10 30.91 -5.67 21.52
C ASP A 10 31.05 -7.19 21.40
N THR A 11 31.17 -7.87 22.54
CA THR A 11 31.19 -9.33 22.59
C THR A 11 29.75 -9.85 22.58
N TRP A 12 29.37 -10.55 21.51
CA TRP A 12 28.06 -11.20 21.40
C TRP A 12 27.84 -12.17 22.57
N SER A 13 26.80 -11.92 23.36
CA SER A 13 26.38 -12.78 24.48
C SER A 13 25.29 -13.74 24.03
N THR A 14 25.42 -15.02 24.38
CA THR A 14 24.38 -16.05 24.17
C THR A 14 23.25 -15.96 25.20
N ASN A 15 23.43 -15.13 26.24
CA ASN A 15 22.44 -14.91 27.27
C ASN A 15 21.63 -13.66 26.95
N ASP A 16 20.30 -13.80 26.88
CA ASP A 16 19.38 -12.67 26.80
C ASP A 16 19.50 -11.83 28.09
N LYS A 17 19.75 -10.53 27.94
CA LYS A 17 19.60 -9.61 29.06
C LYS A 17 18.13 -9.58 29.44
N SER A 18 17.82 -9.77 30.73
CA SER A 18 16.48 -9.54 31.27
C SER A 18 16.11 -8.06 31.06
N ILE A 19 15.33 -7.79 30.01
CA ILE A 19 14.75 -6.45 29.78
C ILE A 19 13.63 -6.29 30.80
N ILE A 20 13.79 -5.34 31.73
CA ILE A 20 12.69 -4.86 32.55
C ILE A 20 11.87 -3.95 31.64
N LEU A 21 10.75 -4.46 31.15
CA LEU A 21 9.78 -3.64 30.42
C LEU A 21 9.02 -2.79 31.43
N GLU A 22 9.18 -1.48 31.36
CA GLU A 22 8.36 -0.56 32.14
C GLU A 22 6.87 -0.74 31.76
N PRO A 23 5.95 -0.59 32.73
CA PRO A 23 4.52 -0.66 32.43
C PRO A 23 4.15 0.40 31.39
N PHE A 24 3.31 0.03 30.42
CA PHE A 24 2.77 1.01 29.47
C PHE A 24 1.88 2.01 30.20
N GLU A 25 2.32 3.27 30.30
CA GLU A 25 1.57 4.36 30.94
C GLU A 25 0.58 5.07 30.00
N GLY A 26 0.54 4.68 28.72
CA GLY A 26 -0.37 5.27 27.75
C GLY A 26 -1.83 4.82 27.94
N SER A 27 -2.76 5.62 27.46
CA SER A 27 -4.15 5.18 27.33
C SER A 27 -4.24 4.07 26.27
N SER A 28 -4.61 2.88 26.72
CA SER A 28 -4.87 1.75 25.83
C SER A 28 -6.24 1.93 25.16
N GLY A 29 -6.31 1.85 23.83
CA GLY A 29 -7.56 1.95 23.08
C GLY A 29 -7.55 2.99 21.97
N ILE A 30 -8.73 3.24 21.39
CA ILE A 30 -8.91 4.19 20.29
C ILE A 30 -8.85 5.62 20.87
N ILE A 31 -7.84 6.39 20.45
CA ILE A 31 -7.63 7.78 20.89
C ILE A 31 -8.45 8.77 20.04
N PHE A 32 -8.80 8.37 18.81
CA PHE A 32 -9.56 9.17 17.84
C PHE A 32 -10.92 8.52 17.57
N MET A 33 -11.99 9.12 18.11
CA MET A 33 -13.34 8.62 17.90
C MET A 33 -13.90 9.09 16.55
N PRO A 34 -14.52 8.20 15.75
CA PRO A 34 -15.28 8.61 14.59
C PRO A 34 -16.50 9.45 15.02
N SER A 35 -16.97 10.33 14.13
CA SER A 35 -18.19 11.10 14.35
C SER A 35 -19.41 10.20 14.56
N SER A 36 -19.41 9.01 13.93
CA SER A 36 -20.34 7.93 14.22
C SER A 36 -19.61 6.58 14.26
N SER A 37 -19.70 5.86 15.37
CA SER A 37 -19.07 4.53 15.51
C SER A 37 -19.77 3.42 14.73
N GLU A 38 -20.95 3.70 14.20
CA GLU A 38 -21.75 2.77 13.39
C GLU A 38 -21.42 2.88 11.89
N SER A 39 -20.79 3.98 11.45
CA SER A 39 -20.41 4.18 10.05
C SER A 39 -19.06 3.52 9.74
N VAL A 40 -19.10 2.45 8.96
CA VAL A 40 -17.89 1.81 8.40
C VAL A 40 -17.05 2.82 7.62
N MET A 41 -17.70 3.75 6.90
CA MET A 41 -17.02 4.75 6.09
C MET A 41 -16.23 5.75 6.95
N ASP A 42 -16.79 6.17 8.09
CA ASP A 42 -16.12 7.09 9.01
C ASP A 42 -14.87 6.44 9.58
N ILE A 43 -14.98 5.16 9.95
CA ILE A 43 -13.85 4.37 10.46
C ILE A 43 -12.80 4.21 9.36
N VAL A 44 -13.17 3.85 8.14
CA VAL A 44 -12.22 3.70 7.03
C VAL A 44 -11.52 5.02 6.75
N ASN A 45 -12.22 6.15 6.74
CA ASN A 45 -11.62 7.46 6.50
C ASN A 45 -10.63 7.90 7.60
N LEU A 46 -10.73 7.38 8.83
CA LEU A 46 -9.74 7.62 9.88
C LEU A 46 -8.38 6.99 9.57
N PHE A 47 -8.37 5.83 8.91
CA PHE A 47 -7.13 5.10 8.57
C PHE A 47 -6.68 5.37 7.13
N ILE A 48 -7.61 5.44 6.20
CA ILE A 48 -7.41 5.63 4.76
C ILE A 48 -8.04 6.98 4.37
N GLY A 49 -7.47 8.04 4.93
CA GLY A 49 -7.90 9.42 4.69
C GLY A 49 -7.68 9.89 3.25
N SER A 50 -8.36 10.98 2.87
CA SER A 50 -8.19 11.58 1.55
C SER A 50 -6.76 12.06 1.29
N ASP A 51 -6.08 12.54 2.33
CA ASP A 51 -4.68 12.97 2.32
C ASP A 51 -3.73 11.82 1.95
N LEU A 52 -3.94 10.62 2.51
CA LEU A 52 -3.17 9.43 2.16
C LEU A 52 -3.40 9.03 0.71
N ILE A 53 -4.66 9.06 0.26
CA ILE A 53 -5.00 8.69 -1.12
C ILE A 53 -4.40 9.70 -2.11
N GLU A 54 -4.47 11.00 -1.81
CA GLU A 54 -3.82 12.05 -2.60
C GLU A 54 -2.30 11.88 -2.61
N HIS A 55 -1.71 11.47 -1.48
CA HIS A 55 -0.30 11.14 -1.42
C HIS A 55 0.04 10.00 -2.38
N PHE A 56 -0.69 8.88 -2.35
CA PHE A 56 -0.47 7.78 -3.29
C PHE A 56 -0.56 8.22 -4.74
N VAL A 57 -1.57 9.02 -5.10
CA VAL A 57 -1.70 9.56 -6.46
C VAL A 57 -0.46 10.35 -6.85
N ARG A 58 0.01 11.27 -5.99
CA ARG A 58 1.20 12.09 -6.26
C ARG A 58 2.45 11.24 -6.42
N GLU A 59 2.64 10.24 -5.58
CA GLU A 59 3.81 9.36 -5.62
C GLU A 59 3.79 8.48 -6.89
N SER A 60 2.63 7.96 -7.29
CA SER A 60 2.50 7.20 -8.55
C SER A 60 2.84 8.06 -9.78
N TYR A 61 2.42 9.33 -9.80
CA TYR A 61 2.86 10.25 -10.86
C TYR A 61 4.37 10.48 -10.84
N ARG A 62 4.96 10.70 -9.66
CA ARG A 62 6.40 10.91 -9.53
C ARG A 62 7.18 9.70 -10.06
N HIS A 63 6.77 8.49 -9.69
CA HIS A 63 7.40 7.26 -10.16
C HIS A 63 7.30 7.11 -11.68
N HIS A 64 6.14 7.41 -12.27
CA HIS A 64 5.95 7.39 -13.72
C HIS A 64 6.98 8.26 -14.43
N TYR A 65 7.13 9.53 -14.02
CA TYR A 65 8.09 10.45 -14.64
C TYR A 65 9.53 9.97 -14.47
N GLN A 66 9.89 9.39 -13.33
CA GLN A 66 11.22 8.81 -13.10
C GLN A 66 11.51 7.63 -14.05
N ILE A 67 10.53 6.75 -14.28
CA ILE A 67 10.67 5.64 -15.25
C ILE A 67 10.84 6.19 -16.66
N VAL A 68 9.99 7.14 -17.07
CA VAL A 68 10.03 7.73 -18.42
C VAL A 68 11.39 8.37 -18.69
N GLU A 69 11.91 9.13 -17.71
CA GLU A 69 13.22 9.78 -17.79
C GLU A 69 14.35 8.75 -17.84
N LYS A 70 14.36 7.78 -16.92
CA LYS A 70 15.41 6.76 -16.80
C LYS A 70 15.55 5.90 -18.05
N TYR A 71 14.43 5.46 -18.63
CA TYR A 71 14.44 4.53 -19.76
C TYR A 71 14.19 5.20 -21.12
N ARG A 72 14.11 6.53 -21.17
CA ARG A 72 13.87 7.32 -22.40
C ARG A 72 12.69 6.76 -23.22
N ILE A 73 11.64 6.36 -22.52
CA ILE A 73 10.51 5.65 -23.11
C ILE A 73 9.83 6.59 -24.13
N THR A 74 10.09 6.36 -25.42
CA THR A 74 9.49 7.13 -26.52
C THR A 74 8.10 6.57 -26.80
N SER A 75 7.13 7.44 -27.08
CA SER A 75 5.66 7.29 -27.13
C SER A 75 4.99 6.07 -27.82
N LYS A 76 5.74 5.05 -28.27
CA LYS A 76 5.19 3.78 -28.79
C LYS A 76 4.77 2.80 -27.69
N THR A 77 5.15 3.05 -26.45
CA THR A 77 4.80 2.27 -25.26
C THR A 77 3.50 2.78 -24.66
N LYS A 78 2.65 1.86 -24.20
CA LYS A 78 1.31 2.05 -23.58
C LYS A 78 1.10 3.48 -23.04
N LYS A 79 0.12 4.20 -23.62
CA LYS A 79 -0.26 5.55 -23.18
C LYS A 79 -0.61 5.53 -21.69
N TRP A 80 0.19 6.21 -20.88
CA TRP A 80 -0.08 6.39 -19.46
C TRP A 80 -1.43 7.06 -19.28
N LYS A 81 -2.29 6.47 -18.45
CA LYS A 81 -3.56 7.07 -18.05
C LYS A 81 -3.35 7.85 -16.77
N ASP A 82 -3.79 9.10 -16.74
CA ASP A 82 -3.80 9.91 -15.53
C ASP A 82 -4.60 9.22 -14.42
N ILE A 83 -3.94 9.04 -13.27
CA ILE A 83 -4.52 8.45 -12.07
C ILE A 83 -5.22 9.57 -11.28
N THR A 84 -6.51 9.43 -11.06
CA THR A 84 -7.27 10.36 -10.20
C THR A 84 -7.45 9.76 -8.81
N VAL A 85 -7.78 10.60 -7.82
CA VAL A 85 -8.13 10.14 -6.45
C VAL A 85 -9.24 9.09 -6.49
N THR A 86 -10.23 9.27 -7.36
CA THR A 86 -11.32 8.31 -7.56
C THR A 86 -10.83 6.97 -8.11
N GLU A 87 -9.91 6.98 -9.07
CA GLU A 87 -9.32 5.74 -9.59
C GLU A 87 -8.46 5.05 -8.53
N MET A 88 -7.72 5.80 -7.70
CA MET A 88 -6.96 5.23 -6.58
C MET A 88 -7.88 4.61 -5.52
N LYS A 89 -9.02 5.25 -5.21
CA LYS A 89 -10.05 4.66 -4.34
C LYS A 89 -10.58 3.33 -4.89
N LYS A 90 -10.97 3.31 -6.16
CA LYS A 90 -11.40 2.06 -6.83
C LYS A 90 -10.32 0.99 -6.80
N PHE A 91 -9.06 1.36 -6.99
CA PHE A 91 -7.94 0.42 -6.90
C PHE A 91 -7.87 -0.21 -5.50
N LEU A 92 -7.92 0.60 -4.44
CA LEU A 92 -7.94 0.11 -3.06
C LEU A 92 -9.18 -0.76 -2.76
N ASP A 93 -10.36 -0.37 -3.25
CA ASP A 93 -11.59 -1.17 -3.13
C ASP A 93 -11.40 -2.55 -3.75
N LEU A 94 -10.77 -2.62 -4.93
CA LEU A 94 -10.47 -3.90 -5.57
C LEU A 94 -9.44 -4.70 -4.78
N ILE A 95 -8.39 -4.09 -4.22
CA ILE A 95 -7.41 -4.79 -3.37
C ILE A 95 -8.10 -5.43 -2.15
N ILE A 96 -8.98 -4.69 -1.47
CA ILE A 96 -9.75 -5.21 -0.33
C ILE A 96 -10.65 -6.36 -0.80
N LEU A 97 -11.29 -6.24 -1.96
CA LEU A 97 -12.13 -7.31 -2.51
C LEU A 97 -11.32 -8.56 -2.89
N MET A 98 -10.07 -8.42 -3.37
CA MET A 98 -9.17 -9.54 -3.65
C MET A 98 -8.82 -10.34 -2.39
N VAL A 99 -8.77 -9.68 -1.22
CA VAL A 99 -8.57 -10.38 0.07
C VAL A 99 -9.75 -11.32 0.35
N GLN A 100 -10.97 -10.91 0.00
CA GLN A 100 -12.18 -11.70 0.21
C GLN A 100 -12.40 -12.76 -0.88
N VAL A 101 -12.21 -12.39 -2.15
CA VAL A 101 -12.45 -13.25 -3.33
C VAL A 101 -11.11 -13.72 -3.88
N LYS A 102 -10.45 -14.65 -3.19
CA LYS A 102 -9.10 -15.07 -3.58
C LYS A 102 -9.10 -15.84 -4.90
N LYS A 103 -8.17 -15.47 -5.78
CA LYS A 103 -7.80 -16.20 -6.99
C LYS A 103 -6.29 -16.41 -7.02
N ASP A 104 -5.87 -17.55 -7.55
CA ASP A 104 -4.45 -17.92 -7.61
C ASP A 104 -3.66 -17.07 -8.62
N ILE A 105 -4.32 -16.67 -9.71
CA ILE A 105 -3.72 -15.89 -10.79
C ILE A 105 -4.34 -14.49 -10.80
N LEU A 106 -3.50 -13.45 -10.74
CA LEU A 106 -3.95 -12.06 -10.72
C LEU A 106 -4.80 -11.68 -11.95
N TYR A 107 -4.50 -12.28 -13.11
CA TYR A 107 -5.24 -12.01 -14.34
C TYR A 107 -6.67 -12.57 -14.31
N ASP A 108 -6.93 -13.59 -13.49
CA ASP A 108 -8.22 -14.27 -13.43
C ASP A 108 -9.32 -13.41 -12.79
N TYR A 109 -8.94 -12.38 -12.04
CA TYR A 109 -9.89 -11.38 -11.53
C TYR A 109 -10.64 -10.66 -12.66
N TRP A 110 -10.05 -10.58 -13.86
CA TRP A 110 -10.67 -10.02 -15.07
C TRP A 110 -10.98 -11.09 -16.13
N SER A 111 -11.04 -12.38 -15.74
CA SER A 111 -11.45 -13.45 -16.65
C SER A 111 -12.91 -13.29 -17.06
N THR A 112 -13.21 -13.64 -18.31
CA THR A 112 -14.57 -13.75 -18.86
C THR A 112 -15.03 -15.21 -18.95
N ASP A 113 -14.24 -16.15 -18.43
CA ASP A 113 -14.62 -17.56 -18.37
C ASP A 113 -15.78 -17.72 -17.37
N PRO A 114 -16.96 -18.21 -17.78
CA PRO A 114 -18.12 -18.34 -16.90
C PRO A 114 -17.87 -19.13 -15.60
N SER A 115 -16.88 -20.02 -15.58
CA SER A 115 -16.54 -20.83 -14.40
C SER A 115 -15.87 -20.04 -13.28
N ILE A 116 -15.18 -18.94 -13.62
CA ILE A 116 -14.37 -18.14 -12.70
C ILE A 116 -14.63 -16.64 -12.81
N GLU A 117 -15.56 -16.20 -13.66
CA GLU A 117 -15.82 -14.79 -13.90
C GLU A 117 -16.21 -14.06 -12.61
N THR A 118 -15.58 -12.92 -12.37
CA THR A 118 -15.91 -11.99 -11.29
C THR A 118 -16.21 -10.61 -11.88
N PRO A 119 -17.43 -10.39 -12.42
CA PRO A 119 -17.73 -9.23 -13.29
C PRO A 119 -17.51 -7.87 -12.63
N PHE A 120 -17.54 -7.82 -11.29
CA PHE A 120 -17.34 -6.59 -10.55
C PHE A 120 -15.97 -5.94 -10.81
N PHE A 121 -14.91 -6.75 -10.92
CA PHE A 121 -13.55 -6.24 -11.14
C PHE A 121 -13.43 -5.49 -12.47
N SER A 122 -13.92 -6.10 -13.56
CA SER A 122 -13.89 -5.49 -14.90
C SER A 122 -14.82 -4.29 -15.03
N LYS A 123 -15.93 -4.28 -14.28
CA LYS A 123 -16.87 -3.15 -14.22
C LYS A 123 -16.30 -1.93 -13.50
N VAL A 124 -15.54 -2.14 -12.42
CA VAL A 124 -14.97 -1.05 -11.61
C VAL A 124 -13.76 -0.43 -12.28
N MET A 125 -12.82 -1.26 -12.74
CA MET A 125 -11.57 -0.79 -13.33
C MET A 125 -11.04 -1.80 -14.36
N SER A 126 -10.49 -1.30 -15.47
CA SER A 126 -9.86 -2.19 -16.45
C SER A 126 -8.59 -2.84 -15.87
N ARG A 127 -8.32 -4.08 -16.28
CA ARG A 127 -7.08 -4.79 -15.92
C ARG A 127 -5.82 -3.97 -16.21
N ASN A 128 -5.80 -3.26 -17.34
CA ASN A 128 -4.64 -2.45 -17.73
C ASN A 128 -4.42 -1.26 -16.79
N THR A 129 -5.50 -0.61 -16.34
CA THR A 129 -5.42 0.49 -15.37
C THR A 129 -4.98 -0.01 -14.00
N PHE A 130 -5.54 -1.14 -13.55
CA PHE A 130 -5.14 -1.76 -12.29
C PHE A 130 -3.64 -2.11 -12.29
N LEU A 131 -3.16 -2.80 -13.33
CA LEU A 131 -1.76 -3.16 -13.45
C LEU A 131 -0.85 -1.94 -13.59
N GLN A 132 -1.31 -0.87 -14.25
CA GLN A 132 -0.55 0.38 -14.31
C GLN A 132 -0.32 0.94 -12.91
N ILE A 133 -1.40 1.06 -12.10
CA ILE A 133 -1.31 1.58 -10.73
C ILE A 133 -0.45 0.66 -9.85
N MET A 134 -0.60 -0.66 -9.98
CA MET A 134 0.18 -1.64 -9.20
C MET A 134 1.68 -1.64 -9.53
N GLN A 135 2.05 -1.19 -10.73
CA GLN A 135 3.45 -1.07 -11.18
C GLN A 135 4.01 0.36 -11.02
N SER A 136 3.19 1.28 -10.51
CA SER A 136 3.57 2.66 -10.20
C SER A 136 4.23 2.75 -8.82
#